data_AF-A0A7K1S9N2-F1
#
_entry.id   AF-A0A7K1S9N2-F1
#
_cell.length_a   1.000
_cell.length_b   1.000
_cell.length_c   1.000
_cell.angle_alpha   90.00
_cell.angle_beta   90.00
_cell.angle_gamma   90.00
#
_symmetry.space_group_name_H-M   'P 1'
#
loop_
_entity.id
_entity.type
_entity.pdbx_description
1 polymer ?
#
loop_
_entity_poly.entity_id
_entity_poly.type
_entity_poly.pdbx_seq_one_letter_code
_entity_poly.pdbx_strand_id
1 'polypeptide(L)'
;MFVLDPFSRPVAIAEILLLLALAAFIGWFLGRLIPAGRINSLRASIDDKEAELEECRRSKSTGKPVVKAPVHSQPITETPPAFIHADPLLPAFTFDDTPEQIDAEPPVVNAPLEVPIVVAPPVVVPVAEIPPVKPPVPIDVPAPILTGNSEAAVLNRIASRANEVNFDRIGRATASEADDLKDIIGIGPFLERKLHSLGIYTFRQIANFTKEDIGKVNEIIEFFPGRIERDNWVEQSKEFYNRKYGSKN
;
A
#
# COMPACT_ATOMS: atom_id res chain seq x y z
N MET A 1 -40.91 28.56 34.13
CA MET A 1 -40.88 27.12 33.86
C MET A 1 -41.61 26.91 32.55
N PHE A 2 -40.89 26.96 31.43
CA PHE A 2 -41.49 26.85 30.10
C PHE A 2 -41.91 25.39 29.89
N VAL A 3 -43.22 25.15 29.84
CA VAL A 3 -43.80 23.86 29.48
C VAL A 3 -43.60 23.71 27.97
N LEU A 4 -42.49 23.11 27.57
CA LEU A 4 -42.26 22.73 26.19
C LEU A 4 -42.97 21.39 25.98
N ASP A 5 -44.09 21.40 25.26
CA ASP A 5 -44.76 20.18 24.84
C ASP A 5 -43.79 19.37 23.95
N PRO A 6 -43.38 18.15 24.37
CA PRO A 6 -42.34 17.38 23.69
C PRO A 6 -42.76 16.88 22.30
N PHE A 7 -44.05 17.01 21.94
CA PHE A 7 -44.61 16.61 20.65
C PHE A 7 -45.04 17.81 19.78
N SER A 8 -44.76 19.04 20.20
CA SER A 8 -45.13 20.21 19.42
C SER A 8 -44.19 20.39 18.23
N ARG A 9 -44.75 20.58 17.03
CA ARG A 9 -43.98 20.79 15.78
C ARG A 9 -42.82 21.79 15.92
N PRO A 10 -42.96 22.98 16.56
CA PRO A 10 -41.84 23.90 16.76
C PRO A 10 -40.71 23.33 17.64
N VAL A 11 -41.02 22.50 18.64
CA VAL A 11 -40.01 21.87 19.51
C VAL A 11 -39.21 20.83 18.73
N ALA A 12 -39.88 20.00 17.93
CA ALA A 12 -39.23 19.03 17.06
C ALA A 12 -38.33 19.71 16.01
N ILE A 13 -38.77 20.84 15.43
CA ILE A 13 -37.95 21.61 14.49
C ILE A 13 -36.69 22.16 15.19
N ALA A 14 -36.84 22.72 16.40
CA ALA A 14 -35.71 23.24 17.15
C ALA A 14 -34.68 22.15 17.51
N GLU A 15 -35.14 20.96 17.89
CA GLU A 15 -34.29 19.81 18.20
C GLU A 15 -33.52 19.31 16.97
N ILE A 16 -34.18 19.17 15.82
CA ILE A 16 -33.52 18.79 14.56
C ILE A 16 -32.44 19.80 14.18
N LEU A 17 -32.73 21.10 14.29
CA LEU A 17 -31.75 22.15 14.01
C LEU A 17 -30.55 22.08 14.96
N LEU A 18 -30.79 21.77 16.24
CA LEU A 18 -29.74 21.58 17.24
C LEU A 18 -28.87 20.36 16.92
N LEU A 19 -29.47 19.24 16.51
CA LEU A 19 -28.73 18.04 16.09
C LEU A 19 -27.90 18.29 14.82
N LEU A 20 -28.45 19.00 13.84
CA LEU A 20 -27.72 19.37 12.62
C LEU A 20 -26.55 20.31 12.93
N ALA A 21 -26.75 21.30 13.81
CA ALA A 21 -25.69 22.20 14.25
C ALA A 21 -24.58 21.46 15.00
N LEU A 22 -24.93 20.53 15.89
CA LEU A 22 -23.97 19.69 16.61
C LEU A 22 -23.16 18.81 15.64
N ALA A 23 -23.82 18.16 14.69
CA ALA A 23 -23.14 17.32 13.69
C ALA A 23 -22.18 18.14 12.82
N ALA A 24 -22.59 19.32 12.37
CA ALA A 24 -21.74 20.25 11.63
C ALA A 24 -20.55 20.73 12.47
N PHE A 25 -20.77 21.03 13.75
CA PHE A 25 -19.72 21.46 14.67
C PHE A 25 -18.71 20.34 14.93
N ILE A 26 -19.17 19.11 15.17
CA ILE A 26 -18.29 17.94 15.35
C ILE A 26 -17.49 17.69 14.07
N GLY A 27 -18.13 17.74 12.90
CA GLY A 27 -17.44 17.59 11.60
C GLY A 27 -16.37 18.66 11.39
N TRP A 28 -16.69 19.93 11.66
CA TRP A 28 -15.73 21.04 11.59
C TRP A 28 -14.59 20.88 12.60
N PHE A 29 -14.90 20.48 13.82
CA PHE A 29 -13.93 20.31 14.91
C PHE A 29 -12.96 19.16 14.64
N LEU A 30 -13.46 18.00 14.20
CA LEU A 30 -12.64 16.87 13.76
C LEU A 30 -11.79 17.23 12.54
N GLY A 31 -12.39 17.92 11.56
CA GLY A 31 -11.69 18.42 10.38
C GLY A 31 -10.58 19.42 10.71
N ARG A 32 -10.69 20.14 11.83
CA ARG A 32 -9.69 21.10 12.30
C ARG A 32 -8.63 20.48 13.23
N LEU A 33 -8.97 19.44 13.98
CA LEU A 33 -8.03 18.77 14.90
C LEU A 33 -7.08 17.80 14.18
N ILE A 34 -7.56 17.05 13.19
CA ILE A 34 -6.78 16.02 12.50
C ILE A 34 -5.57 16.58 11.70
N PRO A 35 -5.67 17.71 10.97
CA PRO A 35 -4.54 18.22 10.18
C PRO A 35 -3.44 18.92 11.02
N ALA A 36 -3.71 19.25 12.29
CA ALA A 36 -2.75 19.98 13.13
C ALA A 36 -1.46 19.18 13.40
N GLY A 37 -1.54 17.84 13.46
CA GLY A 37 -0.36 16.99 13.72
C GLY A 37 0.66 16.99 12.58
N ARG A 38 0.19 16.90 11.32
CA ARG A 38 1.06 16.87 10.14
C ARG A 38 1.61 18.25 9.80
N ILE A 39 0.82 19.30 9.96
CA ILE A 39 1.27 20.68 9.70
C ILE A 39 2.40 21.06 10.66
N ASN A 40 2.30 20.67 11.94
CA ASN A 40 3.34 20.97 12.93
C ASN A 40 4.65 20.22 12.66
N SER A 41 4.59 18.95 12.21
CA SER A 41 5.80 18.21 11.85
C SER A 41 6.49 18.79 10.61
N LEU A 42 5.72 19.22 9.59
CA LEU A 42 6.30 19.88 8.42
C LEU A 42 6.93 21.21 8.79
N ARG A 43 6.31 21.99 9.69
CA ARG A 43 6.86 23.26 10.15
C ARG A 43 8.17 23.07 10.92
N ALA A 44 8.27 22.06 11.77
CA ALA A 44 9.51 21.73 12.47
C ALA A 44 10.64 21.35 11.50
N SER A 45 10.35 20.62 10.41
CA SER A 45 11.35 20.31 9.38
C SER A 45 11.78 21.54 8.56
N ILE A 46 10.92 22.56 8.40
CA ILE A 46 11.28 23.82 7.76
C ILE A 46 12.24 24.60 8.66
N ASP A 47 11.89 24.76 9.94
CA ASP A 47 12.70 25.52 10.91
C ASP A 47 14.11 24.90 11.08
N ASP A 48 14.22 23.58 11.08
CA ASP A 48 15.50 22.85 11.17
C ASP A 48 16.39 23.08 9.94
N LYS A 49 15.81 23.07 8.73
CA LYS A 49 16.56 23.35 7.49
C LYS A 49 16.96 24.81 7.35
N GLU A 50 16.16 25.73 7.87
CA GLU A 50 16.56 27.13 7.96
C GLU A 50 17.75 27.31 8.93
N ALA A 51 17.78 26.59 10.05
CA ALA A 51 18.92 26.61 10.98
C ALA A 51 20.21 26.05 10.36
N GLU A 52 20.14 24.94 9.62
CA GLU A 52 21.29 24.37 8.90
C GLU A 52 21.86 25.35 7.84
N LEU A 53 20.98 26.04 7.12
CA LEU A 53 21.39 27.03 6.12
C LEU A 53 22.06 28.26 6.76
N GLU A 54 21.55 28.72 7.90
CA GLU A 54 22.16 29.83 8.66
C GLU A 54 23.54 29.43 9.22
N GLU A 55 23.71 28.19 9.68
CA GLU A 55 25.02 27.69 10.11
C GLU A 55 26.01 27.56 8.94
N CYS A 56 25.55 27.10 7.78
CA CYS A 56 26.35 27.06 6.55
C CYS A 56 26.69 28.47 6.04
N ARG A 57 25.75 29.42 6.14
CA ARG A 57 25.99 30.83 5.79
C ARG A 57 26.99 31.46 6.75
N ARG A 58 26.89 31.15 8.05
CA ARG A 58 27.82 31.62 9.08
C ARG A 58 29.21 31.04 8.87
N SER A 59 29.35 29.73 8.63
CA SER A 59 30.64 29.08 8.35
C SER A 59 31.28 29.60 7.06
N LYS A 60 30.47 29.94 6.04
CA LYS A 60 30.92 30.61 4.81
C LYS A 60 31.36 32.07 5.03
N SER A 61 30.78 32.76 6.02
CA SER A 61 31.16 34.14 6.38
C SER A 61 32.41 34.22 7.27
N THR A 62 32.68 33.19 8.09
CA THR A 62 33.90 33.08 8.90
C THR A 62 35.03 32.46 8.07
N GLY A 63 35.53 33.21 7.09
CA GLY A 63 36.68 32.79 6.31
C GLY A 63 37.98 32.78 7.14
N LYS A 64 38.56 31.59 7.36
CA LYS A 64 40.02 31.39 7.35
C LYS A 64 40.35 29.93 6.96
N PRO A 65 41.31 29.68 6.03
CA PRO A 65 41.58 28.36 5.49
C PRO A 65 42.44 27.54 6.44
N VAL A 66 42.08 26.28 6.66
CA VAL A 66 43.00 25.27 7.19
C VAL A 66 43.06 24.13 6.19
N VAL A 67 44.14 24.17 5.42
CA VAL A 67 44.66 23.09 4.59
C VAL A 67 44.85 21.83 5.45
N LYS A 68 44.34 20.70 4.98
CA LYS A 68 45.03 19.40 5.09
C LYS A 68 44.48 18.43 4.04
N ALA A 69 45.23 18.30 2.95
CA ALA A 69 45.25 17.10 2.12
C ALA A 69 46.09 16.00 2.81
N PRO A 70 45.88 14.74 2.43
CA PRO A 70 46.84 14.06 1.56
C PRO A 70 46.12 13.47 0.34
N VAL A 71 46.48 13.85 -0.88
CA VAL A 71 47.47 13.14 -1.73
C VAL A 71 47.10 11.67 -1.98
N HIS A 72 46.36 11.44 -3.05
CA HIS A 72 46.66 10.32 -3.95
C HIS A 72 46.60 10.82 -5.39
N SER A 73 47.80 10.97 -5.94
CA SER A 73 48.12 11.25 -7.33
C SER A 73 47.89 10.01 -8.19
N GLN A 74 47.27 10.15 -9.37
CA GLN A 74 47.92 9.77 -10.64
C GLN A 74 47.37 10.58 -11.84
N PRO A 75 48.18 10.78 -12.90
CA PRO A 75 47.97 11.76 -13.97
C PRO A 75 47.81 11.17 -15.38
N ILE A 76 46.99 11.75 -16.26
CA ILE A 76 47.19 11.90 -17.72
C ILE A 76 46.04 12.76 -18.29
N THR A 77 46.26 13.98 -18.81
CA THR A 77 46.44 14.33 -20.25
C THR A 77 45.26 13.83 -21.10
N GLU A 78 44.36 14.63 -21.69
CA GLU A 78 44.58 15.51 -22.84
C GLU A 78 43.40 16.48 -23.11
N THR A 79 43.75 17.56 -23.80
CA THR A 79 43.06 18.72 -24.37
C THR A 79 41.76 18.44 -25.18
N PRO A 80 40.80 19.41 -25.25
CA PRO A 80 39.46 19.24 -25.83
C PRO A 80 39.43 19.43 -27.35
N PRO A 81 38.32 19.05 -28.00
CA PRO A 81 37.86 19.79 -29.17
C PRO A 81 36.49 20.41 -28.94
N ALA A 82 36.43 21.71 -29.21
CA ALA A 82 35.22 22.38 -29.63
C ALA A 82 34.70 21.74 -30.91
N PHE A 83 33.44 21.31 -30.92
CA PHE A 83 32.65 21.22 -32.14
C PHE A 83 31.25 21.78 -31.87
N ILE A 84 31.07 22.98 -32.39
CA ILE A 84 29.82 23.59 -32.84
C ILE A 84 29.06 22.54 -33.67
N HIS A 85 27.77 22.33 -33.40
CA HIS A 85 26.74 22.22 -34.44
C HIS A 85 25.37 22.47 -33.81
N ALA A 86 24.88 23.69 -33.99
CA ALA A 86 23.46 23.92 -34.15
C ALA A 86 23.12 23.50 -35.59
N ASP A 87 22.13 22.62 -35.79
CA ASP A 87 21.02 22.90 -36.71
C ASP A 87 19.85 21.92 -36.51
N PRO A 88 18.60 22.35 -36.80
CA PRO A 88 17.36 21.74 -36.34
C PRO A 88 16.72 20.89 -37.43
N LEU A 89 16.54 19.59 -37.26
CA LEU A 89 15.60 18.82 -38.07
C LEU A 89 14.96 17.70 -37.25
N LEU A 90 13.71 17.94 -36.88
CA LEU A 90 12.75 16.96 -36.36
C LEU A 90 12.63 15.76 -37.31
N PRO A 91 12.52 14.54 -36.77
CA PRO A 91 11.71 13.51 -37.39
C PRO A 91 10.36 13.43 -36.68
N ALA A 92 9.30 13.63 -37.47
CA ALA A 92 7.92 13.47 -37.09
C ALA A 92 7.64 12.05 -36.55
N PHE A 93 6.87 11.99 -35.46
CA PHE A 93 6.19 10.79 -35.03
C PHE A 93 5.16 10.39 -36.09
N THR A 94 5.34 9.23 -36.72
CA THR A 94 4.25 8.50 -37.36
C THR A 94 3.97 7.26 -36.51
N PHE A 95 2.88 7.33 -35.76
CA PHE A 95 2.24 6.22 -35.09
C PHE A 95 1.55 5.39 -36.19
N ASP A 96 2.10 4.22 -36.51
CA ASP A 96 1.48 3.26 -37.44
C ASP A 96 0.67 2.26 -36.60
N ASP A 97 -0.61 2.58 -36.41
CA ASP A 97 -1.63 1.69 -35.88
C ASP A 97 -2.20 0.87 -37.04
N THR A 98 -1.60 -0.30 -37.31
CA THR A 98 -2.19 -1.32 -38.19
C THR A 98 -2.25 -2.66 -37.44
N PRO A 99 -3.43 -3.11 -36.97
CA PRO A 99 -3.59 -4.45 -36.42
C PRO A 99 -3.51 -5.50 -37.53
N GLU A 100 -2.54 -6.39 -37.40
CA GLU A 100 -2.35 -7.58 -38.24
C GLU A 100 -3.56 -8.52 -38.09
N GLN A 101 -4.18 -8.85 -39.22
CA GLN A 101 -5.36 -9.69 -39.37
C GLN A 101 -4.96 -11.16 -39.21
N ILE A 102 -5.46 -11.82 -38.16
CA ILE A 102 -5.31 -13.27 -37.97
C ILE A 102 -6.33 -13.96 -38.89
N ASP A 103 -5.83 -14.52 -39.99
CA ASP A 103 -6.58 -15.41 -40.85
C ASP A 103 -6.92 -16.71 -40.10
N ALA A 104 -8.21 -16.92 -39.83
CA ALA A 104 -8.75 -18.21 -39.43
C ALA A 104 -9.91 -18.58 -40.36
N GLU A 105 -9.61 -19.44 -41.30
CA GLU A 105 -10.52 -20.11 -42.22
C GLU A 105 -11.43 -21.10 -41.45
N PRO A 106 -12.76 -21.13 -41.68
CA PRO A 106 -13.64 -22.13 -41.09
C PRO A 106 -13.91 -23.30 -42.07
N PRO A 107 -13.76 -24.57 -41.67
CA PRO A 107 -14.38 -25.65 -42.42
C PRO A 107 -15.83 -25.88 -41.96
N VAL A 108 -16.74 -25.57 -42.87
CA VAL A 108 -18.13 -26.03 -42.90
C VAL A 108 -18.14 -27.54 -43.20
N VAL A 109 -18.75 -28.36 -42.34
CA VAL A 109 -19.37 -29.63 -42.77
C VAL A 109 -20.67 -29.86 -41.99
N ASN A 110 -21.77 -29.80 -42.71
CA ASN A 110 -23.10 -30.22 -42.28
C ASN A 110 -23.22 -31.75 -42.43
N ALA A 111 -23.77 -32.45 -41.43
CA ALA A 111 -24.64 -33.62 -41.64
C ALA A 111 -25.34 -34.03 -40.32
N PRO A 112 -26.66 -34.33 -40.34
CA PRO A 112 -27.43 -34.73 -39.17
C PRO A 112 -27.37 -36.25 -38.96
N LEU A 113 -27.13 -36.70 -37.74
CA LEU A 113 -27.32 -38.09 -37.34
C LEU A 113 -28.24 -38.14 -36.13
N GLU A 114 -29.44 -38.65 -36.37
CA GLU A 114 -30.41 -39.06 -35.36
C GLU A 114 -29.77 -40.06 -34.40
N VAL A 115 -29.77 -39.74 -33.11
CA VAL A 115 -29.48 -40.69 -32.05
C VAL A 115 -30.80 -41.01 -31.35
N PRO A 116 -31.22 -42.29 -31.29
CA PRO A 116 -32.51 -42.65 -30.73
C PRO A 116 -32.51 -42.42 -29.21
N ILE A 117 -33.51 -41.67 -28.73
CA ILE A 117 -33.79 -41.51 -27.32
C ILE A 117 -34.33 -42.85 -26.80
N VAL A 118 -33.46 -43.67 -26.23
CA VAL A 118 -33.87 -44.84 -25.45
C VAL A 118 -34.28 -44.35 -24.07
N VAL A 119 -35.59 -44.27 -23.85
CA VAL A 119 -36.18 -44.08 -22.52
C VAL A 119 -35.92 -45.34 -21.70
N ALA A 120 -34.91 -45.30 -20.83
CA ALA A 120 -34.77 -46.26 -19.75
C ALA A 120 -35.69 -45.83 -18.58
N PRO A 121 -36.45 -46.74 -17.95
CA PRO A 121 -37.29 -46.41 -16.80
C PRO A 121 -36.43 -45.96 -15.60
N PRO A 122 -36.94 -45.09 -14.72
CA PRO A 122 -36.19 -44.63 -13.56
C PRO A 122 -35.96 -45.80 -12.59
N VAL A 123 -34.70 -46.16 -12.38
CA VAL A 123 -34.29 -47.02 -11.27
C VAL A 123 -34.55 -46.26 -9.98
N VAL A 124 -35.54 -46.72 -9.23
CA VAL A 124 -35.83 -46.27 -7.86
C VAL A 124 -34.67 -46.73 -6.98
N VAL A 125 -33.71 -45.85 -6.74
CA VAL A 125 -32.76 -46.01 -5.63
C VAL A 125 -33.53 -45.78 -4.33
N PRO A 126 -33.51 -46.72 -3.37
CA PRO A 126 -34.14 -46.50 -2.07
C PRO A 126 -33.35 -45.41 -1.35
N VAL A 127 -34.05 -44.34 -0.97
CA VAL A 127 -33.52 -43.30 -0.09
C VAL A 127 -33.11 -43.98 1.21
N ALA A 128 -31.80 -44.04 1.44
CA ALA A 128 -31.26 -44.39 2.75
C ALA A 128 -31.77 -43.36 3.76
N GLU A 129 -32.44 -43.87 4.78
CA GLU A 129 -33.02 -43.12 5.88
C GLU A 129 -31.93 -42.29 6.58
N ILE A 130 -32.02 -40.96 6.43
CA ILE A 130 -31.16 -40.02 7.14
C ILE A 130 -31.46 -40.20 8.64
N PRO A 131 -30.48 -40.56 9.50
CA PRO A 131 -30.73 -40.69 10.92
C PRO A 131 -31.17 -39.33 11.49
N PRO A 132 -32.08 -39.31 12.48
CA PRO A 132 -32.66 -38.08 12.99
C PRO A 132 -31.56 -37.17 13.55
N VAL A 133 -31.40 -36.00 12.92
CA VAL A 133 -30.54 -34.93 13.40
C VAL A 133 -31.07 -34.49 14.76
N LYS A 134 -30.28 -34.76 15.81
CA LYS A 134 -30.48 -34.28 17.17
C LYS A 134 -30.69 -32.75 17.14
N PRO A 135 -31.67 -32.20 17.89
CA PRO A 135 -31.93 -30.77 17.88
C PRO A 135 -30.65 -29.99 18.22
N PRO A 136 -30.41 -28.83 17.57
CA PRO A 136 -29.21 -28.05 17.83
C PRO A 136 -29.20 -27.64 19.30
N VAL A 137 -28.14 -28.05 19.99
CA VAL A 137 -27.79 -27.52 21.31
C VAL A 137 -27.81 -25.99 21.19
N PRO A 138 -28.39 -25.25 22.15
CA PRO A 138 -28.28 -23.80 22.16
C PRO A 138 -26.80 -23.46 22.10
N ILE A 139 -26.37 -22.86 20.98
CA ILE A 139 -25.06 -22.24 20.91
C ILE A 139 -25.15 -21.07 21.86
N ASP A 140 -24.66 -21.29 23.08
CA ASP A 140 -24.29 -20.23 24.00
C ASP A 140 -23.28 -19.40 23.22
N VAL A 141 -23.74 -18.30 22.60
CA VAL A 141 -22.87 -17.38 21.89
C VAL A 141 -22.12 -16.65 22.98
N PRO A 142 -20.83 -16.95 23.25
CA PRO A 142 -20.09 -16.10 24.16
C PRO A 142 -20.09 -14.70 23.53
N ALA A 143 -20.37 -13.70 24.36
CA ALA A 143 -20.19 -12.28 24.07
C ALA A 143 -18.87 -12.06 23.30
N PRO A 144 -18.81 -11.09 22.37
CA PRO A 144 -17.64 -10.92 21.50
C PRO A 144 -16.38 -10.73 22.36
N ILE A 145 -15.41 -11.61 22.17
CA ILE A 145 -14.09 -11.56 22.77
C ILE A 145 -13.39 -10.30 22.20
N LEU A 146 -13.55 -9.16 22.87
CA LEU A 146 -12.95 -7.86 22.48
C LEU A 146 -11.85 -7.41 23.44
N THR A 147 -11.05 -8.34 23.97
CA THR A 147 -9.94 -8.01 24.88
C THR A 147 -8.56 -8.51 24.41
N GLY A 148 -8.45 -8.97 23.15
CA GLY A 148 -7.17 -9.44 22.56
C GLY A 148 -6.85 -8.89 21.17
N ASN A 149 -7.72 -8.05 20.60
CA ASN A 149 -7.71 -7.60 19.20
C ASN A 149 -7.64 -6.07 19.06
N SER A 150 -7.20 -5.37 20.11
CA SER A 150 -6.83 -3.96 19.97
C SER A 150 -5.68 -3.82 18.97
N GLU A 151 -5.70 -2.75 18.17
CA GLU A 151 -4.71 -2.54 17.12
C GLU A 151 -3.26 -2.65 17.65
N ALA A 152 -3.01 -2.02 18.80
CA ALA A 152 -1.72 -2.07 19.48
C ALA A 152 -1.31 -3.49 19.88
N ALA A 153 -2.24 -4.34 20.32
CA ALA A 153 -1.94 -5.73 20.66
C ALA A 153 -1.52 -6.54 19.43
N VAL A 154 -2.14 -6.29 18.28
CA VAL A 154 -1.76 -6.92 16.99
C VAL A 154 -0.36 -6.47 16.58
N LEU A 155 -0.09 -5.16 16.61
CA LEU A 155 1.22 -4.63 16.22
C LEU A 155 2.34 -5.15 17.13
N ASN A 156 2.11 -5.21 18.44
CA ASN A 156 3.10 -5.75 19.39
C ASN A 156 3.40 -7.23 19.15
N ARG A 157 2.38 -8.04 18.83
CA ARG A 157 2.57 -9.46 18.51
C ARG A 157 3.37 -9.63 17.22
N ILE A 158 3.08 -8.83 16.20
CA ILE A 158 3.82 -8.83 14.93
C ILE A 158 5.28 -8.42 15.18
N ALA A 159 5.51 -7.35 15.95
CA ALA A 159 6.85 -6.87 16.30
C ALA A 159 7.68 -7.93 17.05
N SER A 160 7.05 -8.72 17.93
CA SER A 160 7.72 -9.81 18.65
C SER A 160 8.25 -10.93 17.76
N ARG A 161 7.72 -11.04 16.54
CA ARG A 161 8.07 -12.05 15.52
C ARG A 161 8.98 -11.50 14.42
N ALA A 162 9.46 -10.27 14.54
CA ALA A 162 10.33 -9.64 13.53
C ALA A 162 11.57 -10.48 13.22
N ASN A 163 12.16 -11.13 14.21
CA ASN A 163 13.34 -11.98 14.07
C ASN A 163 13.15 -13.22 13.17
N GLU A 164 11.92 -13.60 12.82
CA GLU A 164 11.63 -14.73 11.92
C GLU A 164 11.90 -14.40 10.44
N VAL A 165 11.95 -13.10 10.09
CA VAL A 165 12.21 -12.59 8.74
C VAL A 165 13.71 -12.48 8.48
N ASN A 166 14.15 -12.87 7.27
CA ASN A 166 15.56 -12.82 6.90
C ASN A 166 16.00 -11.43 6.41
N PHE A 167 16.30 -10.53 7.35
CA PHE A 167 16.78 -9.17 7.07
C PHE A 167 18.17 -9.09 6.44
N ASP A 168 19.00 -10.12 6.55
CA ASP A 168 20.29 -10.16 5.85
C ASP A 168 20.10 -10.19 4.33
N ARG A 169 19.00 -10.82 3.89
CA ARG A 169 18.68 -10.99 2.48
C ARG A 169 17.81 -9.87 1.92
N ILE A 170 16.71 -9.52 2.60
CA ILE A 170 15.81 -8.45 2.13
C ILE A 170 16.42 -7.05 2.33
N GLY A 171 17.41 -6.94 3.21
CA GLY A 171 18.06 -5.70 3.60
C GLY A 171 17.46 -5.10 4.87
N ARG A 172 18.26 -4.28 5.55
CA ARG A 172 17.84 -3.51 6.72
C ARG A 172 17.53 -2.07 6.33
N ALA A 173 16.53 -1.50 6.97
CA ALA A 173 16.16 -0.10 6.85
C ALA A 173 15.64 0.38 8.20
N THR A 174 15.69 1.68 8.39
CA THR A 174 15.20 2.36 9.59
C THR A 174 13.96 3.19 9.26
N ALA A 175 13.21 3.59 10.29
CA ALA A 175 12.02 4.42 10.11
C ALA A 175 12.31 5.78 9.42
N SER A 176 13.54 6.30 9.52
CA SER A 176 13.96 7.53 8.81
C SER A 176 14.10 7.34 7.30
N GLU A 177 14.27 6.11 6.83
CA GLU A 177 14.39 5.76 5.42
C GLU A 177 13.06 5.28 4.84
N ALA A 178 11.98 5.31 5.63
CA ALA A 178 10.71 4.72 5.26
C ALA A 178 10.13 5.31 3.96
N ASP A 179 9.76 4.42 3.06
CA ASP A 179 8.98 4.73 1.87
C ASP A 179 7.48 4.73 2.20
N ASP A 180 6.65 5.30 1.32
CA ASP A 180 5.20 5.18 1.45
C ASP A 180 4.74 3.84 0.86
N LEU A 181 4.67 2.81 1.69
CA LEU A 181 4.29 1.47 1.22
C LEU A 181 2.85 1.39 0.72
N LYS A 182 2.01 2.40 1.02
CA LYS A 182 0.62 2.47 0.56
C LYS A 182 0.50 2.76 -0.94
N ASP A 183 1.60 3.16 -1.58
CA ASP A 183 1.65 3.29 -3.04
C ASP A 183 1.49 1.93 -3.74
N ILE A 184 1.80 0.82 -3.06
CA ILE A 184 1.61 -0.54 -3.57
C ILE A 184 0.15 -0.95 -3.43
N ILE A 185 -0.45 -1.41 -4.53
CA ILE A 185 -1.83 -1.88 -4.57
C ILE A 185 -2.00 -3.06 -3.59
N GLY A 186 -2.99 -2.95 -2.70
CA GLY A 186 -3.27 -3.95 -1.67
C GLY A 186 -2.64 -3.65 -0.30
N ILE A 187 -1.77 -2.64 -0.20
CA ILE A 187 -1.23 -2.16 1.08
C ILE A 187 -2.05 -0.96 1.57
N GLY A 188 -2.90 -1.22 2.57
CA GLY A 188 -3.62 -0.15 3.28
C GLY A 188 -2.82 0.41 4.45
N PRO A 189 -3.27 1.54 5.06
CA PRO A 189 -2.57 2.17 6.19
C PRO A 189 -2.29 1.24 7.38
N PHE A 190 -3.20 0.30 7.66
CA PHE A 190 -2.99 -0.66 8.75
C PHE A 190 -1.95 -1.72 8.39
N LEU A 191 -1.92 -2.15 7.13
CA LEU A 191 -0.97 -3.15 6.67
C LEU A 191 0.45 -2.59 6.60
N GLU A 192 0.59 -1.33 6.18
CA GLU A 192 1.85 -0.58 6.30
C GLU A 192 2.34 -0.56 7.75
N ARG A 193 1.48 -0.23 8.73
CA ARG A 193 1.85 -0.27 10.16
C ARG A 193 2.31 -1.65 10.62
N LYS A 194 1.67 -2.72 10.13
CA LYS A 194 2.11 -4.11 10.42
C LYS A 194 3.50 -4.38 9.85
N LEU A 195 3.76 -4.00 8.59
CA LEU A 195 5.07 -4.16 7.95
C LEU A 195 6.16 -3.34 8.67
N HIS A 196 5.85 -2.11 9.05
CA HIS A 196 6.75 -1.25 9.83
C HIS A 196 7.05 -1.87 11.19
N SER A 197 6.04 -2.43 11.86
CA SER A 197 6.23 -3.14 13.15
C SER A 197 7.13 -4.37 13.00
N LEU A 198 7.14 -4.99 11.81
CA LEU A 198 8.03 -6.10 11.49
C LEU A 198 9.46 -5.62 11.17
N GLY A 199 9.69 -4.35 10.85
CA GLY A 199 10.98 -3.80 10.44
C GLY A 199 11.16 -3.64 8.92
N ILE A 200 10.07 -3.76 8.16
CA ILE A 200 10.05 -3.51 6.71
C ILE A 200 9.53 -2.10 6.50
N TYR A 201 10.37 -1.22 5.96
CA TYR A 201 10.08 0.20 5.80
C TYR A 201 10.19 0.68 4.35
N THR A 202 10.87 -0.06 3.48
CA THR A 202 11.25 0.44 2.15
C THR A 202 10.75 -0.45 1.02
N PHE A 203 10.53 0.15 -0.15
CA PHE A 203 10.23 -0.56 -1.39
C PHE A 203 11.33 -1.56 -1.74
N ARG A 204 12.60 -1.21 -1.46
CA ARG A 204 13.76 -2.09 -1.68
C ARG A 204 13.61 -3.43 -0.95
N GLN A 205 13.15 -3.41 0.30
CA GLN A 205 13.00 -4.63 1.09
C GLN A 205 11.93 -5.56 0.49
N ILE A 206 10.77 -5.01 0.12
CA ILE A 206 9.66 -5.77 -0.48
C ILE A 206 10.04 -6.27 -1.88
N ALA A 207 10.72 -5.44 -2.66
CA ALA A 207 11.25 -5.79 -3.99
C ALA A 207 12.21 -7.00 -3.96
N ASN A 208 12.86 -7.22 -2.82
CA ASN A 208 13.78 -8.32 -2.62
C ASN A 208 13.09 -9.59 -2.09
N PHE A 209 11.78 -9.62 -1.82
CA PHE A 209 11.13 -10.82 -1.27
C PHE A 209 11.25 -12.05 -2.19
N THR A 210 11.52 -13.21 -1.59
CA THR A 210 11.41 -14.52 -2.25
C THR A 210 10.10 -15.18 -1.83
N LYS A 211 9.75 -16.31 -2.44
CA LYS A 211 8.54 -17.07 -2.08
C LYS A 211 8.51 -17.47 -0.60
N GLU A 212 9.67 -17.80 -0.04
CA GLU A 212 9.81 -18.16 1.36
C GLU A 212 9.53 -16.96 2.28
N ASP A 213 10.08 -15.79 1.95
CA ASP A 213 9.86 -14.57 2.73
C ASP A 213 8.43 -14.05 2.57
N ILE A 214 7.81 -14.20 1.40
CA ILE A 214 6.38 -13.91 1.20
C ILE A 214 5.54 -14.79 2.13
N GLY A 215 5.81 -16.10 2.18
CA GLY A 215 5.08 -17.03 3.04
C GLY A 215 5.20 -16.65 4.51
N LYS A 216 6.43 -16.40 4.99
CA LYS A 216 6.69 -15.99 6.37
C LYS A 216 6.05 -14.65 6.72
N VAL A 217 6.26 -13.63 5.89
CA VAL A 217 5.71 -12.29 6.13
C VAL A 217 4.18 -12.36 6.15
N ASN A 218 3.56 -13.09 5.21
CA ASN A 218 2.11 -13.27 5.18
C ASN A 218 1.56 -13.90 6.46
N GLU A 219 2.24 -14.94 6.96
CA GLU A 219 1.88 -15.60 8.22
C GLU A 219 1.98 -14.62 9.40
N ILE A 220 3.10 -13.92 9.53
CA ILE A 220 3.38 -13.05 10.68
C ILE A 220 2.41 -11.86 10.69
N ILE A 221 2.16 -11.22 9.54
CA ILE A 221 1.26 -10.07 9.48
C ILE A 221 -0.24 -10.46 9.56
N GLU A 222 -0.54 -11.75 9.74
CA GLU A 222 -1.91 -12.29 9.86
C GLU A 222 -2.79 -11.82 8.71
N PHE A 223 -2.31 -12.00 7.48
CA PHE A 223 -3.02 -11.57 6.27
C PHE A 223 -3.48 -12.75 5.44
N PHE A 224 -4.45 -12.49 4.57
CA PHE A 224 -5.03 -13.51 3.70
C PHE A 224 -3.94 -14.11 2.81
N PRO A 225 -3.75 -15.44 2.87
CA PRO A 225 -2.69 -16.10 2.14
C PRO A 225 -2.82 -15.84 0.63
N GLY A 226 -1.66 -15.70 -0.02
CA GLY A 226 -1.56 -15.49 -1.47
C GLY A 226 -1.83 -14.05 -1.92
N ARG A 227 -2.22 -13.12 -1.04
CA ARG A 227 -2.53 -11.76 -1.50
C ARG A 227 -1.29 -10.97 -1.96
N ILE A 228 -0.16 -11.17 -1.29
CA ILE A 228 1.13 -10.54 -1.66
C ILE A 228 1.54 -10.90 -3.09
N GLU A 229 1.28 -12.15 -3.52
CA GLU A 229 1.56 -12.62 -4.87
C GLU A 229 0.47 -12.18 -5.85
N ARG A 230 -0.82 -12.32 -5.50
CA ARG A 230 -1.95 -11.92 -6.36
C ARG A 230 -1.93 -10.44 -6.71
N ASP A 231 -1.55 -9.61 -5.76
CA ASP A 231 -1.42 -8.16 -5.95
C ASP A 231 0.00 -7.77 -6.41
N ASN A 232 0.87 -8.71 -6.77
CA ASN A 232 2.20 -8.44 -7.34
C ASN A 232 3.05 -7.42 -6.55
N TRP A 233 3.06 -7.52 -5.21
CA TRP A 233 3.74 -6.52 -4.38
C TRP A 233 5.23 -6.38 -4.72
N VAL A 234 5.90 -7.49 -5.01
CA VAL A 234 7.33 -7.52 -5.32
C VAL A 234 7.64 -6.75 -6.60
N GLU A 235 6.82 -6.91 -7.63
CA GLU A 235 6.99 -6.24 -8.92
C GLU A 235 6.72 -4.75 -8.81
N GLN A 236 5.60 -4.36 -8.20
CA GLN A 236 5.28 -2.95 -7.93
C GLN A 236 6.37 -2.28 -7.09
N SER A 237 6.88 -2.96 -6.07
CA SER A 237 7.96 -2.43 -5.23
C SER A 237 9.25 -2.18 -6.02
N LYS A 238 9.57 -3.03 -7.00
CA LYS A 238 10.71 -2.79 -7.90
C LYS A 238 10.50 -1.55 -8.75
N GLU A 239 9.30 -1.35 -9.29
CA GLU A 239 8.97 -0.15 -10.07
C GLU A 239 9.08 1.12 -9.22
N PHE A 240 8.51 1.12 -8.02
CA PHE A 240 8.62 2.27 -7.11
C PHE A 240 10.05 2.53 -6.66
N TYR A 241 10.81 1.46 -6.37
CA TYR A 241 12.22 1.58 -6.06
C TYR A 241 13.02 2.20 -7.22
N ASN A 242 12.81 1.72 -8.46
CA ASN A 242 13.50 2.24 -9.64
C ASN A 242 13.10 3.70 -9.93
N ARG A 243 11.82 4.05 -9.75
CA ARG A 243 11.35 5.43 -9.92
C ARG A 243 11.99 6.38 -8.92
N LYS A 244 12.13 5.95 -7.66
CA LYS A 244 12.67 6.77 -6.57
C LYS A 244 14.20 6.84 -6.55
N TYR A 245 14.88 5.73 -6.84
CA TYR A 245 16.33 5.59 -6.67
C TYR A 245 17.10 5.36 -7.98
N GLY A 246 16.45 4.88 -9.04
CA GLY A 246 17.07 4.52 -10.32
C GLY A 246 17.36 5.69 -11.26
N SER A 247 16.80 6.88 -11.02
CA SER A 247 17.06 8.08 -11.83
C SER A 247 18.42 8.77 -11.53
N LYS A 248 19.27 8.19 -10.67
CA LYS A 248 20.53 8.78 -10.21
C LYS A 248 21.79 8.23 -10.88
N ASN A 249 21.66 7.39 -11.91
CA ASN A 249 22.80 6.86 -12.67
C ASN A 249 22.87 7.49 -14.07
#